data_AF-A0AAE0CJY9-F1
#
_entry.id   AF-A0AAE0CJY9-F1
#
_cell.length_a   1.000
_cell.length_b   1.000
_cell.length_c   1.000
_cell.angle_alpha   90.00
_cell.angle_beta   90.00
_cell.angle_gamma   90.00
#
_symmetry.space_group_name_H-M   'P 1'
#
loop_
_entity.id
_entity.type
_entity.pdbx_description
1 polymer ?
#
loop_
_entity_poly.entity_id
_entity_poly.type
_entity_poly.pdbx_seq_one_letter_code
_entity_poly.pdbx_strand_id
1 'polypeptide(L)'
;MNQNGSFAVAFAKHQQCAKIVSLDQVQRWKDAFKEATSISGFDSHVYRNECELIEAIVQDVLKRLNDSPSTDTSSHLVGIHSKIKHIESLLCLECKDVRSVGLCGVGGIGKTTLACAVFIKISCQFEVLISLRTSMKN
;
A
#
# COMPACT_ATOMS: atom_id res chain seq x y z
N MET A 1 -7.19 -5.19 18.41
CA MET A 1 -8.66 -5.30 18.28
C MET A 1 -9.14 -6.50 19.10
N ASN A 2 -9.97 -6.29 20.12
CA ASN A 2 -10.52 -7.40 20.91
C ASN A 2 -11.59 -8.14 20.09
N GLN A 3 -11.72 -9.46 20.28
CA GLN A 3 -12.72 -10.34 19.64
C GLN A 3 -14.16 -10.06 20.10
N ASN A 4 -14.55 -8.79 20.25
CA ASN A 4 -15.91 -8.41 20.64
C ASN A 4 -16.60 -7.75 19.44
N GLY A 5 -17.69 -8.35 18.97
CA GLY A 5 -18.47 -7.87 17.84
C GLY A 5 -19.03 -8.97 16.93
N SER A 6 -19.26 -8.63 15.66
CA SER A 6 -19.86 -9.53 14.64
C SER A 6 -19.12 -10.86 14.46
N PHE A 7 -17.79 -10.85 14.60
CA PHE A 7 -16.95 -12.05 14.49
C PHE A 7 -17.17 -13.04 15.65
N ALA A 8 -17.44 -12.56 16.87
CA ALA A 8 -17.78 -13.42 18.00
C ALA A 8 -19.10 -14.17 17.75
N VAL A 9 -20.09 -13.48 17.17
CA VAL A 9 -21.38 -14.06 16.78
C VAL A 9 -21.20 -15.09 15.67
N ALA A 10 -20.34 -14.82 14.69
CA ALA A 10 -20.01 -15.77 13.63
C ALA A 10 -19.33 -17.04 14.18
N PHE A 11 -18.33 -16.90 15.05
CA PHE A 11 -17.68 -18.04 15.69
C PHE A 11 -18.66 -18.87 16.54
N ALA A 12 -19.56 -18.22 17.29
CA ALA A 12 -20.58 -18.91 18.08
C ALA A 12 -21.55 -19.72 17.21
N LYS A 13 -21.99 -19.17 16.07
CA LYS A 13 -22.83 -19.89 15.10
C LYS A 13 -22.13 -21.12 14.53
N HIS A 14 -20.84 -21.00 14.17
CA HIS A 14 -20.07 -22.14 13.66
C HIS A 14 -19.79 -23.20 14.74
N GLN A 15 -19.69 -22.80 16.01
CA GLN A 15 -19.53 -23.70 17.14
C GLN A 15 -20.80 -24.50 17.45
N GLN A 16 -21.99 -23.94 17.17
CA GLN A 16 -23.28 -24.65 17.29
C GLN A 16 -23.56 -25.60 16.11
N CYS A 17 -22.97 -25.37 14.94
CA CYS A 17 -23.07 -26.26 13.78
C CYS A 17 -22.02 -27.39 13.83
N ALA A 18 -22.08 -28.23 14.86
CA ALA A 18 -21.18 -29.37 15.07
C ALA A 18 -21.23 -30.45 13.96
N LYS A 19 -22.13 -30.33 12.98
CA LYS A 19 -22.26 -31.26 11.84
C LYS A 19 -21.23 -31.03 10.72
N ILE A 20 -20.51 -29.90 10.71
CA ILE A 20 -19.63 -29.50 9.59
C ILE A 20 -18.22 -29.08 10.05
N VAL A 21 -18.07 -28.55 11.28
CA VAL A 21 -16.81 -27.97 11.75
C VAL A 21 -16.52 -28.48 13.16
N SER A 22 -15.31 -28.99 13.40
CA SER A 22 -14.87 -29.43 14.74
C SER A 22 -14.55 -28.23 15.64
N LEU A 23 -14.69 -28.41 16.96
CA LEU A 23 -14.32 -27.39 17.95
C LEU A 23 -12.86 -26.95 17.80
N ASP A 24 -11.96 -27.90 17.53
CA ASP A 24 -10.54 -27.65 17.23
C ASP A 24 -10.33 -26.74 16.02
N GLN A 25 -11.15 -26.89 14.97
CA GLN A 25 -11.05 -26.06 13.78
C GLN A 25 -11.51 -24.62 14.05
N VAL A 26 -12.59 -24.44 14.82
CA VAL A 26 -13.04 -23.11 15.27
C VAL A 26 -11.98 -22.45 16.14
N GLN A 27 -11.30 -23.22 17.01
CA GLN A 27 -10.23 -22.70 17.84
C GLN A 27 -9.02 -22.23 17.02
N ARG A 28 -8.58 -23.03 16.04
CA ARG A 28 -7.51 -22.63 15.10
C ARG A 28 -7.83 -21.34 14.35
N TRP A 29 -9.08 -21.13 13.95
CA TRP A 29 -9.50 -19.88 13.31
C TRP A 29 -9.49 -18.70 14.26
N LYS A 30 -9.91 -18.88 15.53
CA LYS A 30 -9.81 -17.82 16.55
C LYS A 30 -8.35 -17.44 16.81
N ASP A 31 -7.45 -18.42 16.85
CA ASP A 31 -6.02 -18.20 17.10
C ASP A 31 -5.37 -17.48 15.89
N ALA A 32 -5.62 -17.96 14.67
CA ALA A 32 -5.14 -17.29 13.44
C ALA A 32 -5.71 -15.88 13.27
N PHE A 33 -6.99 -15.67 13.63
CA PHE A 33 -7.59 -14.34 13.61
C PHE A 33 -6.97 -13.42 14.66
N LYS A 34 -6.67 -13.93 15.86
CA LYS A 34 -5.97 -13.18 16.91
C LYS A 34 -4.57 -12.79 16.45
N GLU A 35 -3.86 -13.69 15.78
CA GLU A 35 -2.55 -13.41 15.20
C GLU A 35 -2.65 -12.33 14.11
N ALA A 36 -3.57 -12.47 13.14
CA ALA A 36 -3.79 -11.48 12.09
C ALA A 36 -4.20 -10.10 12.63
N THR A 37 -5.02 -10.04 13.70
CA THR A 37 -5.45 -8.79 14.34
C THR A 37 -4.43 -8.23 15.34
N SER A 38 -3.40 -9.02 15.70
CA SER A 38 -2.25 -8.57 16.48
C SER A 38 -1.21 -7.84 15.62
N ILE A 39 -1.25 -8.04 14.30
CA ILE A 39 -0.48 -7.23 13.36
C ILE A 39 -1.06 -5.81 13.43
N SER A 40 -0.31 -4.90 14.03
CA SER A 40 -0.66 -3.48 14.08
C SER A 40 -0.72 -2.95 12.65
N GLY A 41 -1.94 -2.62 12.21
CA GLY A 41 -2.19 -1.92 10.96
C GLY A 41 -2.21 -0.40 11.16
N PHE A 42 -2.25 0.33 10.06
CA PHE A 42 -2.48 1.77 10.08
C PHE A 42 -3.99 2.04 10.07
N ASP A 43 -4.47 2.80 11.06
CA ASP A 43 -5.85 3.26 11.11
C ASP A 43 -5.96 4.61 10.38
N SER A 44 -6.63 4.64 9.23
CA SER A 44 -6.76 5.86 8.42
C SER A 44 -7.48 7.00 9.15
N HIS A 45 -8.30 6.70 10.17
CA HIS A 45 -8.99 7.71 10.96
C HIS A 45 -8.08 8.46 11.96
N VAL A 46 -6.89 7.92 12.25
CA VAL A 46 -5.91 8.56 13.15
C VAL A 46 -5.11 9.65 12.43
N TYR A 47 -5.05 9.61 11.09
CA TYR A 47 -4.29 10.55 10.29
C TYR A 47 -5.18 11.66 9.74
N ARG A 48 -4.63 12.87 9.56
CA ARG A 48 -5.43 14.02 9.11
C ARG A 48 -5.84 13.91 7.64
N ASN A 49 -5.04 13.22 6.84
CA ASN A 49 -5.29 12.97 5.42
C ASN A 49 -4.52 11.72 4.95
N GLU A 50 -4.80 11.29 3.72
CA GLU A 50 -4.16 10.13 3.11
C GLU A 50 -2.65 10.30 2.94
N CYS A 51 -2.15 11.53 2.79
CA CYS A 51 -0.73 11.82 2.66
C CYS A 51 0.05 11.50 3.92
N GLU A 52 -0.42 11.96 5.08
CA GLU A 52 0.19 11.64 6.38
C GLU A 52 0.18 10.13 6.63
N LEU A 53 -0.89 9.45 6.24
CA LEU A 53 -0.99 7.98 6.31
C LEU A 53 0.05 7.30 5.40
N ILE A 54 0.17 7.72 4.14
CA ILE A 54 1.12 7.17 3.17
C ILE A 54 2.57 7.41 3.64
N GLU A 55 2.88 8.60 4.14
CA GLU A 55 4.20 8.90 4.70
C GLU A 55 4.53 7.98 5.88
N ALA A 56 3.58 7.79 6.80
CA ALA A 56 3.76 6.89 7.94
C ALA A 56 4.01 5.43 7.49
N ILE A 57 3.28 4.95 6.48
CA ILE A 57 3.48 3.63 5.88
C ILE A 57 4.87 3.52 5.24
N VAL A 58 5.27 4.51 4.44
CA VAL A 58 6.59 4.53 3.78
C VAL A 58 7.71 4.51 4.81
N GLN A 59 7.59 5.30 5.88
CA GLN A 59 8.59 5.33 6.95
C GLN A 59 8.69 3.99 7.69
N ASP A 60 7.57 3.36 8.03
CA ASP A 60 7.57 2.05 8.69
C ASP A 60 8.21 0.97 7.81
N VAL A 61 7.89 0.95 6.51
CA VAL A 61 8.49 0.02 5.55
C VAL A 61 10.00 0.25 5.43
N LEU A 62 10.45 1.50 5.27
CA LEU A 62 11.87 1.82 5.19
C LEU A 62 12.63 1.41 6.46
N LYS A 63 12.04 1.64 7.63
CA LYS A 63 12.61 1.23 8.91
C LYS A 63 12.77 -0.29 8.98
N ARG A 64 11.73 -1.05 8.65
CA ARG A 64 11.79 -2.52 8.63
C ARG A 64 12.81 -3.08 7.64
N LEU A 65 12.97 -2.44 6.48
CA LEU A 65 13.99 -2.81 5.50
C LEU A 65 15.40 -2.52 6.00
N ASN A 66 15.61 -1.37 6.66
CA ASN A 66 16.90 -1.02 7.26
C ASN A 66 17.26 -1.91 8.46
N ASP A 67 16.27 -2.41 9.20
CA ASP A 67 16.47 -3.32 10.34
C ASP A 67 16.75 -4.78 9.90
N SER A 68 16.62 -5.09 8.60
CA SER A 68 16.94 -6.42 8.05
C SER A 68 18.42 -6.52 7.63
N PRO A 69 19.13 -7.63 7.90
CA PRO A 69 20.53 -7.77 7.50
C PRO A 69 20.61 -7.67 5.98
N SER A 70 21.28 -6.62 5.52
CA SER A 70 21.27 -6.14 4.14
C SER A 70 21.52 -7.26 3.14
N THR A 71 20.48 -7.70 2.43
CA THR A 71 20.66 -8.29 1.11
C THR A 71 20.85 -7.13 0.17
N ASP A 72 22.01 -7.09 -0.47
CA ASP A 72 22.59 -5.97 -1.22
C ASP A 72 21.76 -5.53 -2.44
N THR A 73 20.56 -5.00 -2.17
CA THR A 73 19.58 -4.56 -3.17
C THR A 73 19.81 -3.10 -3.55
N SER A 74 20.77 -2.44 -2.88
CA SER A 74 21.19 -1.06 -3.15
C SER A 74 21.66 -0.88 -4.61
N SER A 75 22.23 -1.94 -5.19
CA SER A 75 22.73 -1.98 -6.55
C SER A 75 21.65 -1.90 -7.64
N HIS A 76 20.39 -2.25 -7.34
CA HIS A 76 19.30 -2.28 -8.32
C HIS A 76 18.44 -1.00 -8.38
N LEU A 77 18.56 -0.08 -7.41
CA LEU A 77 17.76 1.15 -7.33
C LEU A 77 18.59 2.42 -7.65
N VAL A 78 19.85 2.27 -8.04
CA VAL A 78 20.75 3.39 -8.37
C VAL A 78 20.14 4.22 -9.51
N GLY A 79 19.85 5.48 -9.23
CA GLY A 79 19.35 6.45 -10.21
C GLY A 79 17.83 6.66 -10.26
N ILE A 80 17.02 5.97 -9.45
CA ILE A 80 15.57 6.24 -9.38
C ILE A 80 15.30 7.67 -8.93
N HIS A 81 16.02 8.16 -7.92
CA HIS A 81 15.86 9.53 -7.44
C HIS A 81 16.16 10.59 -8.53
N SER A 82 17.17 10.34 -9.37
CA SER A 82 17.50 11.20 -10.51
C SER A 82 16.38 11.20 -11.55
N LYS A 83 15.85 10.01 -11.89
CA LYS A 83 14.71 9.86 -12.81
C LYS A 83 13.46 10.55 -12.29
N ILE A 84 13.17 10.45 -10.99
CA ILE A 84 12.06 11.17 -10.34
C ILE A 84 12.25 12.68 -10.49
N LYS A 85 13.41 13.22 -10.12
CA LYS A 85 13.71 14.66 -10.26
C LYS A 85 13.57 15.15 -11.69
N HIS A 86 14.00 14.34 -12.66
CA HIS A 86 13.84 14.68 -14.07
C HIS A 86 12.37 14.77 -14.48
N ILE A 87 11.54 13.81 -14.05
CA ILE A 87 10.09 13.84 -14.32
C ILE A 87 9.42 15.03 -13.62
N GLU A 88 9.79 15.35 -12.37
CA GLU A 88 9.28 16.53 -11.66
C GLU A 88 9.57 17.83 -12.42
N SER A 89 10.79 17.95 -12.97
CA SER A 89 11.17 19.10 -13.80
C SER A 89 10.31 19.20 -15.07
N LEU A 90 10.05 18.07 -15.75
CA LEU A 90 9.17 18.02 -16.92
C LEU A 90 7.72 18.38 -16.58
N LEU A 91 7.25 18.01 -15.38
CA LEU A 91 5.91 18.34 -14.91
C LEU A 91 5.76 19.83 -14.56
N CYS A 92 6.86 20.56 -14.25
CA CYS A 92 6.89 21.90 -13.64
C CYS A 92 5.65 22.19 -12.78
N LEU A 93 5.59 21.64 -11.59
CA LEU A 93 4.39 21.67 -10.75
C LEU A 93 3.90 23.11 -10.41
N GLU A 94 4.74 24.13 -10.64
CA GLU A 94 4.45 25.54 -10.44
C GLU A 94 3.79 26.25 -11.65
N CYS A 95 3.80 25.64 -12.84
CA CYS A 95 3.19 26.26 -14.01
C CYS A 95 1.66 26.02 -14.03
N LYS A 96 0.86 26.97 -14.55
CA LYS A 96 -0.61 26.92 -14.55
C LYS A 96 -1.25 26.14 -15.72
N ASP A 97 -0.43 25.58 -16.60
CA ASP A 97 -0.85 24.84 -17.80
C ASP A 97 -0.92 23.33 -17.55
N VAL A 98 -1.75 22.64 -18.34
CA VAL A 98 -1.89 21.18 -18.25
C VAL A 98 -0.71 20.50 -18.95
N ARG A 99 0.05 19.69 -18.23
CA ARG A 99 1.12 18.87 -18.77
C ARG A 99 0.88 17.38 -18.60
N SER A 100 1.37 16.62 -19.58
CA SER A 100 1.30 15.15 -19.60
C SER A 100 2.67 14.58 -19.92
N VAL A 101 3.15 13.64 -19.10
CA VAL A 101 4.42 12.94 -19.30
C VAL A 101 4.14 11.45 -19.50
N GLY A 102 4.55 10.92 -20.66
CA GLY A 102 4.46 9.50 -20.96
C GLY A 102 5.76 8.76 -20.64
N LEU A 103 5.68 7.61 -19.98
CA LEU A 103 6.81 6.71 -19.79
C LEU A 103 6.74 5.57 -20.81
N CYS A 104 7.69 5.54 -21.75
CA CYS A 104 7.79 4.51 -22.78
C CYS A 104 9.08 3.67 -22.63
N GLY A 105 9.10 2.47 -23.22
CA GLY A 105 10.25 1.57 -23.19
C GLY A 105 9.90 0.09 -23.04
N VAL A 106 10.92 -0.74 -23.00
CA VAL A 106 10.82 -2.21 -22.95
C VAL A 106 10.03 -2.71 -21.72
N GLY A 107 9.39 -3.88 -21.83
CA GLY A 107 8.72 -4.54 -20.71
C GLY A 107 9.69 -4.83 -19.55
N GLY A 108 9.19 -4.84 -18.30
CA GLY A 108 9.99 -5.21 -17.12
C GLY A 108 10.97 -4.15 -16.59
N ILE A 109 11.25 -3.06 -17.32
CA ILE A 109 12.22 -2.03 -16.91
C ILE A 109 11.76 -1.14 -15.73
N GLY A 110 10.55 -1.35 -15.21
CA GLY A 110 10.03 -0.59 -14.06
C GLY A 110 9.35 0.75 -14.39
N LYS A 111 8.80 0.93 -15.60
CA LYS A 111 8.06 2.17 -15.97
C LYS A 111 6.91 2.46 -15.02
N THR A 112 6.08 1.46 -14.74
CA THR A 112 4.95 1.59 -13.80
C THR A 112 5.44 1.87 -12.38
N THR A 113 6.55 1.26 -11.98
CA THR A 113 7.20 1.52 -10.68
C THR A 113 7.65 2.98 -10.57
N LEU A 114 8.27 3.52 -11.61
CA LEU A 114 8.70 4.91 -11.65
C LEU A 114 7.52 5.89 -11.65
N ALA A 115 6.47 5.62 -12.44
CA ALA A 115 5.24 6.42 -12.43
C ALA A 115 4.58 6.44 -11.04
N CYS A 116 4.50 5.27 -10.39
CA CYS A 116 3.94 5.15 -9.05
C CYS A 116 4.78 5.94 -8.02
N ALA A 117 6.10 5.86 -8.10
CA ALA A 117 7.00 6.59 -7.21
C ALA A 117 6.88 8.12 -7.37
N VAL A 118 6.78 8.61 -8.62
CA VAL A 118 6.51 10.05 -8.88
C VAL A 118 5.14 10.44 -8.33
N PHE A 119 4.11 9.65 -8.62
CA PHE A 119 2.75 9.90 -8.18
C PHE A 119 2.65 10.02 -6.65
N ILE A 120 3.19 9.05 -5.91
CA ILE A 120 3.21 9.06 -4.43
C ILE A 120 3.88 10.32 -3.90
N LYS A 121 4.94 10.79 -4.58
CA LYS A 121 5.70 11.96 -4.15
C LYS A 121 4.96 13.28 -4.36
N ILE A 122 4.19 13.41 -5.43
CA ILE A 122 3.57 14.69 -5.82
C ILE A 122 2.08 14.75 -5.54
N SER A 123 1.41 13.63 -5.27
CA SER A 123 -0.06 13.56 -5.09
C SER A 123 -0.55 14.55 -4.03
N CYS A 124 0.23 14.77 -2.98
CA CYS A 124 -0.06 15.68 -1.88
C CYS A 124 -0.04 17.16 -2.23
N GLN A 125 0.44 17.52 -3.43
CA GLN A 125 0.42 18.89 -3.94
C GLN A 125 -0.90 19.22 -4.63
N PHE A 126 -1.79 18.25 -4.82
CA PHE A 126 -3.05 18.41 -5.53
C PHE A 126 -4.24 18.20 -4.58
N GLU A 127 -5.24 19.07 -4.68
CA GLU A 127 -6.46 19.00 -3.85
C GLU A 127 -7.41 17.86 -4.28
N VAL A 128 -7.34 17.44 -5.55
CA VAL A 128 -8.25 16.45 -6.14
C VAL A 128 -7.45 15.41 -6.91
N LEU A 129 -7.76 14.14 -6.68
CA LEU A 129 -7.11 13.01 -7.32
C LEU A 129 -8.11 12.24 -8.18
N ILE A 130 -7.84 12.14 -9.48
CA ILE A 130 -8.70 11.45 -10.44
C ILE A 130 -7.93 10.27 -11.03
N SER A 131 -8.40 9.04 -10.74
CA SER A 131 -7.84 7.83 -11.35
C SER A 131 -8.55 7.52 -12.66
N LEU A 132 -7.82 7.58 -13.77
CA LEU A 132 -8.34 7.19 -15.09
C LEU A 132 -8.00 5.72 -15.34
N ARG A 133 -8.97 4.82 -15.14
CA ARG A 133 -8.84 3.41 -15.53
C ARG A 133 -9.21 3.26 -17.00
N THR A 134 -8.21 3.13 -17.88
CA THR A 134 -8.46 2.79 -19.29
C THR A 134 -8.74 1.30 -19.41
N SER A 135 -9.99 0.95 -19.75
CA SER A 135 -10.35 -0.41 -20.14
C SER A 135 -9.95 -0.59 -21.61
N MET A 136 -8.79 -1.22 -21.86
CA MET A 136 -8.52 -1.74 -23.20
C MET A 136 -9.43 -2.94 -23.43
N LYS A 137 -10.52 -2.72 -24.18
CA LYS A 137 -11.26 -3.81 -24.82
C LYS A 137 -10.49 -4.17 -26.08
N ASN A 138 -9.84 -5.33 -26.07
CA ASN A 138 -9.56 -6.09 -27.30
C ASN A 138 -10.60 -7.20 -27.39
#